data_AF-A0A9P8G7F9-F1
#
_entry.id   AF-A0A9P8G7F9-F1
#
_cell.length_a   1.000
_cell.length_b   1.000
_cell.length_c   1.000
_cell.angle_alpha   90.00
_cell.angle_beta   90.00
_cell.angle_gamma   90.00
#
_symmetry.space_group_name_H-M   'P 1'
#
loop_
_entity.id
_entity.type
_entity.pdbx_description
1 polymer ?
#
loop_
_entity_poly.entity_id
_entity_poly.type
_entity_poly.pdbx_seq_one_letter_code
_entity_poly.pdbx_strand_id
1 'polypeptide(L)'
;MTSRPTPPILPDNLEVFIQHVHDHPDLWYKFLTDVYHFADSQESENISLHQENASLTHELGQTRQELDQTRREKESIQTIQAYQSSELKEVREKLERASANEVRAITRMENALENEAQARRSEAEAIKAALPTVNTPATSDPITPDVKDNTVLHGRTPTLTSPAPESSISRSEKIPDPEKFQGDRSQFDVFASKIREKMSVNYDRFPTAQSRLAYLSSRLEGRAYLHIQPYIRNGIHTLKDYEEGLQVLERAFGDQNRARNAQNDLLALRQKNQEFGQFFAEFHRLALESGMHNDALPMILE
;
A
#
# COMPACT_ATOMS: atom_id res chain seq x y z
N MET A 1 37.05 33.31 -15.42
CA MET A 1 38.48 32.97 -15.53
C MET A 1 39.23 34.21 -15.99
N THR A 2 40.07 34.75 -15.12
CA THR A 2 41.02 35.82 -15.45
C THR A 2 42.07 35.27 -16.40
N SER A 3 42.27 35.90 -17.55
CA SER A 3 43.31 35.50 -18.50
C SER A 3 44.70 35.61 -17.86
N ARG A 4 45.59 34.67 -18.17
CA ARG A 4 46.98 34.69 -17.68
C ARG A 4 47.66 36.02 -18.07
N PRO A 5 48.26 36.76 -17.13
CA PRO A 5 49.00 37.98 -17.45
C PRO A 5 50.18 37.69 -18.37
N THR A 6 50.41 38.57 -19.35
CA THR A 6 51.51 38.47 -20.32
C THR A 6 52.53 39.58 -20.09
N PRO A 7 53.84 39.29 -20.21
CA PRO A 7 54.87 40.29 -20.01
C PRO A 7 54.82 41.38 -21.11
N PRO A 8 55.29 42.62 -20.83
CA PRO A 8 55.30 43.72 -21.80
C PRO A 8 56.13 43.40 -23.06
N ILE A 9 57.26 42.72 -22.87
CA ILE A 9 58.11 42.19 -23.94
C ILE A 9 58.66 40.82 -23.49
N LEU A 10 58.95 39.95 -24.45
CA LEU A 10 59.75 38.73 -24.24
C LEU A 10 61.18 39.04 -24.69
N PRO A 11 62.08 39.47 -23.78
CA PRO A 11 63.42 39.89 -24.16
C PRO A 11 64.30 38.67 -24.53
N ASP A 12 65.04 38.77 -25.63
CA ASP A 12 65.95 37.72 -26.10
C ASP A 12 67.23 37.60 -25.25
N ASN A 13 67.60 38.66 -24.53
CA ASN A 13 68.76 38.69 -23.65
C ASN A 13 68.57 39.70 -22.48
N LEU A 14 69.45 39.61 -21.49
CA LEU A 14 69.37 40.40 -20.26
C LEU A 14 69.53 41.91 -20.50
N GLU A 15 70.30 42.31 -21.50
CA GLU A 15 70.58 43.72 -21.79
C GLU A 15 69.34 44.42 -22.34
N VAL A 16 68.63 43.77 -23.27
CA VAL A 16 67.32 44.21 -23.80
C VAL A 16 66.28 44.29 -22.70
N PHE A 17 66.28 43.33 -21.77
CA PHE A 17 65.39 43.36 -20.59
C PHE A 17 65.66 44.58 -19.71
N ILE A 18 66.90 44.79 -19.28
CA ILE A 18 67.28 45.89 -18.38
C ILE A 18 66.94 47.24 -19.01
N GLN A 19 67.24 47.41 -20.29
CA GLN A 19 66.92 48.64 -21.01
C GLN A 19 65.41 48.90 -21.05
N HIS A 20 64.60 47.89 -21.39
CA HIS A 20 63.14 48.06 -21.46
C HIS A 20 62.50 48.30 -20.09
N VAL A 21 63.03 47.68 -19.03
CA VAL A 21 62.57 47.95 -17.64
C VAL A 21 62.89 49.37 -17.23
N HIS A 22 64.07 49.88 -17.59
CA HIS A 22 64.45 51.26 -17.31
C HIS A 22 63.54 52.26 -18.05
N ASP A 23 63.18 51.97 -19.30
CA ASP A 23 62.37 52.86 -20.12
C ASP A 23 60.86 52.77 -19.80
N HIS A 24 60.38 51.63 -19.30
CA HIS A 24 58.96 51.36 -19.00
C HIS A 24 58.74 50.66 -17.65
N PRO A 25 59.16 51.26 -16.51
CA PRO A 25 59.09 50.61 -15.20
C PRO A 25 57.65 50.36 -14.73
N ASP A 26 56.70 51.19 -15.15
CA ASP A 26 55.28 51.10 -14.82
C ASP A 26 54.62 49.86 -15.43
N LEU A 27 54.96 49.51 -16.68
CA LEU A 27 54.45 48.32 -17.36
C LEU A 27 54.91 47.04 -16.64
N TRP A 28 56.16 47.00 -16.19
CA TRP A 28 56.71 45.88 -15.44
C TRP A 28 56.15 45.79 -14.02
N TYR A 29 55.99 46.92 -13.33
CA TYR A 29 55.33 46.95 -12.02
C TYR A 29 53.91 46.40 -12.09
N LYS A 30 53.13 46.85 -13.09
CA LYS A 30 51.77 46.35 -13.33
C LYS A 30 51.78 44.85 -13.65
N PHE A 31 52.63 44.40 -14.58
CA PHE A 31 52.72 42.98 -14.93
C PHE A 31 53.04 42.11 -13.71
N LEU A 32 54.04 42.48 -12.90
CA LEU A 32 54.40 41.71 -11.69
C LEU A 32 53.26 41.68 -10.67
N THR A 33 52.55 42.80 -10.50
CA THR A 33 51.37 42.88 -9.63
C THR A 33 50.25 41.97 -10.13
N ASP A 34 49.95 42.02 -11.43
CA ASP A 34 48.93 41.18 -12.07
C ASP A 34 49.29 39.69 -11.98
N VAL A 35 50.57 39.33 -12.15
CA VAL A 35 51.07 37.95 -11.99
C VAL A 35 50.88 37.47 -10.55
N TYR A 36 51.21 38.29 -9.56
CA TYR A 36 51.05 37.94 -8.16
C TYR A 36 49.57 37.67 -7.81
N HIS A 37 48.68 38.59 -8.17
CA HIS A 37 47.24 38.42 -7.94
C HIS A 37 46.65 37.24 -8.72
N PHE A 38 47.12 37.01 -9.95
CA PHE A 38 46.71 35.83 -10.72
C PHE A 38 47.14 34.54 -10.03
N ALA A 39 48.37 34.44 -9.54
CA ALA A 39 48.86 33.27 -8.83
C ALA A 39 48.07 32.99 -7.55
N ASP A 40 47.83 34.01 -6.73
CA ASP A 40 47.04 33.92 -5.50
C ASP A 40 45.57 33.50 -5.77
N SER A 41 44.98 34.05 -6.84
CA SER A 41 43.64 33.65 -7.29
C SER A 41 43.61 32.20 -7.78
N GLN A 42 44.63 31.73 -8.51
CA GLN A 42 44.71 30.35 -8.98
C GLN A 42 44.97 29.37 -7.85
N GLU A 43 45.76 29.74 -6.85
CA GLU A 43 45.97 28.93 -5.64
C GLU A 43 44.67 28.78 -4.85
N SER A 44 43.95 29.88 -4.65
CA SER A 44 42.63 29.87 -4.01
C SER A 44 41.61 29.01 -4.76
N GLU A 45 41.56 29.11 -6.11
CA GLU A 45 40.69 28.30 -6.96
C GLU A 45 41.06 26.81 -6.86
N ASN A 46 42.34 26.45 -6.89
CA ASN A 46 42.78 25.07 -6.74
C ASN A 46 42.44 24.49 -5.36
N ILE A 47 42.60 25.26 -4.28
CA ILE A 47 42.20 24.84 -2.93
C ILE A 47 40.70 24.58 -2.89
N SER A 48 39.89 25.48 -3.45
CA SER A 48 38.44 25.31 -3.54
C SER A 48 38.05 24.05 -4.32
N LEU A 49 38.66 23.83 -5.49
CA LEU A 49 38.43 22.64 -6.31
C LEU A 49 38.85 21.35 -5.61
N HIS A 50 39.95 21.37 -4.86
CA HIS A 50 40.37 20.22 -4.06
C HIS A 50 39.36 19.90 -2.94
N GLN A 51 38.85 20.93 -2.27
CA GLN A 51 37.83 20.76 -1.24
C GLN A 51 36.52 20.22 -1.81
N GLU A 52 36.08 20.74 -2.96
CA GLU A 52 34.90 20.24 -3.67
C GLU A 52 35.06 18.78 -4.09
N ASN A 53 36.21 18.42 -4.69
CA ASN A 53 36.49 17.04 -5.08
C ASN A 53 36.52 16.09 -3.87
N ALA A 54 37.06 16.53 -2.72
CA ALA A 54 37.05 15.75 -1.49
C ALA A 54 35.61 15.52 -0.99
N SER A 55 34.76 16.56 -1.04
CA SER A 55 33.34 16.47 -0.68
C SER A 55 32.59 15.50 -1.60
N LEU A 56 32.76 15.64 -2.93
CA LEU A 56 32.12 14.76 -3.91
C LEU A 56 32.57 13.30 -3.76
N THR A 57 33.86 13.07 -3.47
CA THR A 57 34.39 11.73 -3.21
C THR A 57 33.74 11.11 -1.98
N HIS A 58 33.54 11.90 -0.92
CA HIS A 58 32.86 11.45 0.28
C HIS A 58 31.38 11.09 0.02
N GLU A 59 30.65 11.97 -0.67
CA GLU A 59 29.25 11.76 -1.05
C GLU A 59 29.06 10.52 -1.95
N LEU A 60 29.97 10.32 -2.90
CA LEU A 60 29.98 9.12 -3.76
C LEU A 60 30.24 7.85 -2.94
N GLY A 61 31.08 7.94 -1.91
CA GLY A 61 31.29 6.86 -0.94
C GLY A 61 30.03 6.50 -0.16
N GLN A 62 29.33 7.51 0.36
CA GLN A 62 28.05 7.33 1.08
C GLN A 62 26.98 6.70 0.17
N THR A 63 26.82 7.23 -1.04
CA THR A 63 25.85 6.73 -2.03
C THR A 63 26.12 5.26 -2.38
N ARG A 64 27.38 4.87 -2.52
CA ARG A 64 27.76 3.46 -2.76
C ARG A 64 27.39 2.57 -1.59
N GLN A 65 27.63 3.01 -0.37
CA GLN A 65 27.28 2.27 0.83
C GLN A 65 25.76 2.08 0.95
N GLU A 66 24.96 3.12 0.66
CA GLU A 66 23.50 3.03 0.63
C GLU A 66 22.99 2.08 -0.45
N LEU A 67 23.62 2.08 -1.63
CA LEU A 67 23.28 1.16 -2.72
C LEU A 67 23.56 -0.30 -2.32
N ASP A 68 24.71 -0.57 -1.71
CA ASP A 68 25.07 -1.90 -1.24
C ASP A 68 24.17 -2.38 -0.11
N GLN A 69 23.74 -1.47 0.77
CA GLN A 69 22.75 -1.76 1.81
C GLN A 69 21.40 -2.13 1.21
N THR A 70 20.89 -1.29 0.29
CA THR A 70 19.63 -1.52 -0.42
C THR A 70 19.64 -2.85 -1.18
N ARG A 71 20.78 -3.18 -1.81
CA ARG A 71 20.96 -4.45 -2.51
C ARG A 71 20.85 -5.64 -1.56
N ARG A 72 21.51 -5.59 -0.40
CA ARG A 72 21.44 -6.65 0.61
C ARG A 72 20.03 -6.82 1.17
N GLU A 73 19.33 -5.72 1.43
CA GLU A 73 17.93 -5.75 1.86
C GLU A 73 17.02 -6.38 0.80
N LYS A 74 17.21 -6.02 -0.47
CA LYS A 74 16.47 -6.61 -1.58
C LYS A 74 16.73 -8.11 -1.71
N GLU A 75 17.98 -8.54 -1.59
CA GLU A 75 18.35 -9.96 -1.62
C GLU A 75 17.69 -10.72 -0.46
N SER A 76 17.69 -10.14 0.75
CA SER A 76 17.00 -10.72 1.91
C SER A 76 15.48 -10.85 1.71
N ILE A 77 14.82 -9.81 1.21
CA ILE A 77 13.37 -9.83 0.92
C ILE A 77 13.06 -10.91 -0.13
N GLN A 78 13.89 -11.01 -1.18
CA GLN A 78 13.70 -12.01 -2.23
C GLN A 78 13.82 -13.43 -1.68
N THR A 79 14.77 -13.67 -0.77
CA THR A 79 14.90 -14.94 -0.07
C THR A 79 13.66 -15.26 0.77
N ILE A 80 13.15 -14.29 1.55
CA ILE A 80 11.92 -14.47 2.34
C ILE A 80 10.71 -14.79 1.44
N GLN A 81 10.57 -14.08 0.32
CA GLN A 81 9.50 -14.34 -0.65
C GLN A 81 9.61 -15.74 -1.27
N ALA A 82 10.83 -16.20 -1.58
CA ALA A 82 11.05 -17.54 -2.10
C ALA A 82 10.60 -18.61 -1.10
N TYR A 83 10.97 -18.47 0.17
CA TYR A 83 10.50 -19.36 1.24
C TYR A 83 8.98 -19.37 1.37
N GLN A 84 8.35 -18.19 1.44
CA GLN A 84 6.89 -18.08 1.51
C GLN A 84 6.19 -18.72 0.31
N SER A 85 6.74 -18.56 -0.90
CA SER A 85 6.19 -19.17 -2.12
C SER A 85 6.27 -20.70 -2.10
N SER A 86 7.34 -21.26 -1.51
CA SER A 86 7.51 -22.70 -1.33
C SER A 86 6.50 -23.25 -0.33
N GLU A 87 6.35 -22.61 0.83
CA GLU A 87 5.37 -22.98 1.85
C GLU A 87 3.93 -22.93 1.30
N LEU A 88 3.57 -21.84 0.61
CA LEU A 88 2.26 -21.70 -0.02
C LEU A 88 1.99 -22.80 -1.06
N LYS A 89 3.01 -23.18 -1.83
CA LYS A 89 2.91 -24.27 -2.79
C LYS A 89 2.63 -25.60 -2.07
N GLU A 90 3.35 -25.90 -0.99
CA GLU A 90 3.16 -27.13 -0.23
C GLU A 90 1.75 -27.19 0.40
N VAL A 91 1.29 -26.11 1.03
CA VAL A 91 -0.06 -26.02 1.59
C VAL A 91 -1.12 -26.21 0.51
N ARG A 92 -0.95 -25.57 -0.65
CA ARG A 92 -1.88 -25.70 -1.78
C ARG A 92 -1.96 -27.13 -2.28
N GLU A 93 -0.81 -27.80 -2.45
CA GLU A 93 -0.80 -29.21 -2.86
C GLU A 93 -1.44 -30.14 -1.82
N LYS A 94 -1.23 -29.89 -0.53
CA LYS A 94 -1.90 -30.65 0.55
C LYS A 94 -3.41 -30.47 0.49
N LEU A 95 -3.88 -29.24 0.31
CA LEU A 95 -5.30 -28.93 0.20
C LEU A 95 -5.93 -29.61 -1.03
N GLU A 96 -5.24 -29.57 -2.17
CA GLU A 96 -5.71 -30.23 -3.40
C GLU A 96 -5.78 -31.75 -3.26
N ARG A 97 -4.78 -32.37 -2.61
CA ARG A 97 -4.81 -33.80 -2.29
C ARG A 97 -5.96 -34.16 -1.34
N ALA A 98 -6.20 -33.35 -0.31
CA ALA A 98 -7.29 -33.56 0.64
C ALA A 98 -8.66 -33.47 -0.05
N SER A 99 -8.87 -32.42 -0.86
CA SER A 99 -10.09 -32.24 -1.65
C SER A 99 -10.32 -33.39 -2.63
N ALA A 100 -9.28 -33.83 -3.35
CA ALA A 100 -9.38 -34.96 -4.26
C ALA A 100 -9.74 -36.28 -3.53
N ASN A 101 -9.21 -36.47 -2.33
CA ASN A 101 -9.55 -37.64 -1.50
C ASN A 101 -11.01 -37.60 -1.03
N GLU A 102 -11.51 -36.42 -0.63
CA GLU A 102 -12.90 -36.24 -0.20
C GLU A 102 -13.88 -36.46 -1.36
N VAL A 103 -13.61 -35.88 -2.54
CA VAL A 103 -14.40 -36.12 -3.75
C VAL A 103 -14.44 -37.61 -4.08
N ARG A 104 -13.30 -38.31 -4.03
CA ARG A 104 -13.26 -39.77 -4.24
C ARG A 104 -14.08 -40.55 -3.22
N ALA A 105 -14.12 -40.11 -1.96
CA ALA A 105 -14.93 -40.74 -0.93
C ALA A 105 -16.44 -40.54 -1.20
N ILE A 106 -16.84 -39.32 -1.57
CA ILE A 106 -18.23 -39.02 -1.95
C ILE A 106 -18.66 -39.87 -3.14
N THR A 107 -17.87 -39.92 -4.21
CA THR A 107 -18.18 -40.75 -5.39
C THR A 107 -18.32 -42.24 -5.04
N ARG A 108 -17.48 -42.76 -4.15
CA ARG A 108 -17.62 -44.16 -3.68
C ARG A 108 -18.93 -44.39 -2.93
N MET A 109 -19.35 -43.43 -2.12
CA MET A 109 -20.60 -43.51 -1.36
C MET A 109 -21.82 -43.41 -2.27
N GLU A 110 -21.80 -42.52 -3.26
CA GLU A 110 -22.85 -42.41 -4.28
C GLU A 110 -23.03 -43.72 -5.05
N ASN A 111 -21.93 -44.31 -5.53
CA ASN A 111 -21.96 -45.59 -6.22
C ASN A 111 -22.50 -46.73 -5.33
N ALA A 112 -22.16 -46.72 -4.03
CA ALA A 112 -22.67 -47.72 -3.08
C ALA A 112 -24.19 -47.58 -2.86
N LEU A 113 -24.68 -46.36 -2.69
CA LEU A 113 -26.10 -46.04 -2.58
C LEU A 113 -26.87 -46.46 -3.82
N GLU A 114 -26.32 -46.21 -5.01
CA GLU A 114 -26.95 -46.60 -6.28
C GLU A 114 -27.00 -48.12 -6.43
N ASN A 115 -25.93 -48.83 -6.10
CA ASN A 115 -25.91 -50.30 -6.08
C ASN A 115 -26.95 -50.89 -5.09
N GLU A 116 -27.09 -50.32 -3.89
CA GLU A 116 -28.08 -50.76 -2.91
C GLU A 116 -29.52 -50.50 -3.40
N ALA A 117 -29.76 -49.35 -4.04
CA ALA A 117 -31.06 -49.04 -4.64
C ALA A 117 -31.40 -50.01 -5.79
N GLN A 118 -30.42 -50.35 -6.63
CA GLN A 118 -30.55 -51.34 -7.70
C GLN A 118 -30.88 -52.73 -7.13
N ALA A 119 -30.17 -53.16 -6.08
CA ALA A 119 -30.41 -54.42 -5.39
C ALA A 119 -31.84 -54.49 -4.83
N ARG A 120 -32.28 -53.45 -4.10
CA ARG A 120 -33.66 -53.37 -3.57
C ARG A 120 -34.72 -53.44 -4.68
N ARG A 121 -34.49 -52.80 -5.83
CA ARG A 121 -35.41 -52.89 -6.99
C ARG A 121 -35.47 -54.31 -7.53
N SER A 122 -34.32 -54.97 -7.71
CA SER A 122 -34.28 -56.36 -8.20
C SER A 122 -34.95 -57.36 -7.26
N GLU A 123 -34.77 -57.18 -5.94
CA GLU A 123 -35.46 -57.99 -4.93
C GLU A 123 -36.98 -57.78 -4.97
N ALA A 124 -37.45 -56.53 -5.09
CA ALA A 124 -38.88 -56.23 -5.21
C ALA A 124 -39.49 -56.83 -6.48
N GLU A 125 -38.77 -56.79 -7.60
CA GLU A 125 -39.20 -57.44 -8.85
C GLU A 125 -39.25 -58.97 -8.72
N ALA A 126 -38.25 -59.59 -8.07
CA ALA A 126 -38.23 -61.03 -7.81
C ALA A 126 -39.38 -61.48 -6.90
N ILE A 127 -39.67 -60.71 -5.83
CA ILE A 127 -40.81 -60.96 -4.94
C ILE A 127 -42.13 -60.86 -5.73
N LYS A 128 -42.28 -59.85 -6.59
CA LYS A 128 -43.47 -59.68 -7.42
C LYS A 128 -43.65 -60.83 -8.43
N ALA A 129 -42.56 -61.37 -8.98
CA ALA A 129 -42.60 -62.51 -9.90
C ALA A 129 -42.88 -63.86 -9.22
N ALA A 130 -42.58 -63.99 -7.92
CA ALA A 130 -42.79 -65.21 -7.13
C ALA A 130 -44.18 -65.32 -6.48
N LEU A 131 -44.99 -64.24 -6.51
CA LEU A 131 -46.38 -64.29 -6.04
C LEU A 131 -47.24 -65.08 -7.06
N PRO A 132 -47.97 -66.13 -6.63
CA PRO A 132 -48.87 -66.85 -7.53
C PRO A 132 -50.04 -65.94 -7.95
N THR A 133 -50.36 -65.90 -9.24
CA THR A 133 -51.53 -65.20 -9.80
C THR A 133 -52.81 -65.81 -9.23
N VAL A 134 -53.30 -65.26 -8.13
CA VAL A 134 -54.66 -65.49 -7.66
C VAL A 134 -55.52 -64.37 -8.22
N ASN A 135 -56.30 -64.70 -9.26
CA ASN A 135 -57.43 -63.89 -9.68
C ASN A 135 -58.48 -63.93 -8.58
N THR A 136 -58.74 -62.81 -7.93
CA THR A 136 -59.98 -62.62 -7.17
C THR A 136 -60.52 -61.23 -7.49
N PRO A 137 -61.71 -61.14 -8.12
CA PRO A 137 -62.32 -59.86 -8.46
C PRO A 137 -62.97 -59.25 -7.23
N ALA A 138 -62.68 -57.99 -6.96
CA ALA A 138 -63.49 -57.15 -6.10
C ALA A 138 -63.68 -55.79 -6.80
N THR A 139 -64.83 -55.70 -7.49
CA THR A 139 -65.68 -54.50 -7.56
C THR A 139 -65.72 -53.87 -6.15
N SER A 140 -65.45 -52.59 -5.93
CA SER A 140 -66.17 -51.45 -6.49
C SER A 140 -65.29 -50.20 -6.40
N ASP A 141 -65.04 -49.59 -7.55
CA ASP A 141 -65.27 -48.19 -7.92
C ASP A 141 -64.92 -46.99 -7.02
N PRO A 142 -64.63 -45.85 -7.67
CA PRO A 142 -63.56 -44.95 -7.28
C PRO A 142 -64.09 -43.61 -6.76
N ILE A 143 -63.30 -42.95 -5.92
CA ILE A 143 -63.42 -41.50 -5.73
C ILE A 143 -62.10 -40.92 -6.21
N THR A 144 -62.08 -40.52 -7.47
CA THR A 144 -61.06 -39.63 -8.02
C THR A 144 -61.65 -38.24 -8.28
N PRO A 145 -60.77 -37.23 -8.32
CA PRO A 145 -61.04 -35.87 -7.90
C PRO A 145 -61.37 -34.98 -9.08
N ASP A 146 -61.97 -33.82 -8.83
CA ASP A 146 -61.74 -32.66 -9.69
C ASP A 146 -62.10 -31.37 -8.97
N VAL A 147 -61.11 -30.50 -8.75
CA VAL A 147 -61.22 -29.08 -9.11
C VAL A 147 -59.84 -28.64 -9.56
N LYS A 148 -59.59 -28.73 -10.87
CA LYS A 148 -58.77 -27.73 -11.55
C LYS A 148 -59.66 -26.54 -11.88
N ASP A 149 -59.23 -25.34 -11.51
CA ASP A 149 -59.55 -24.18 -12.33
C ASP A 149 -58.29 -23.31 -12.52
N ASN A 150 -58.02 -23.07 -13.79
CA ASN A 150 -56.91 -22.29 -14.33
C ASN A 150 -57.61 -21.19 -15.15
N THR A 151 -57.48 -19.92 -14.78
CA THR A 151 -57.90 -18.80 -15.63
C THR A 151 -56.84 -17.71 -15.69
N VAL A 152 -55.89 -17.96 -16.59
CA VAL A 152 -55.26 -17.11 -17.61
C VAL A 152 -55.70 -15.63 -17.74
N LEU A 153 -54.66 -14.77 -17.82
CA LEU A 153 -54.44 -13.48 -18.51
C LEU A 153 -55.50 -12.36 -18.47
N HIS A 154 -55.03 -11.13 -18.20
CA HIS A 154 -54.93 -9.94 -19.10
C HIS A 154 -54.13 -8.90 -18.28
N GLY A 155 -52.89 -8.50 -18.61
CA GLY A 155 -52.50 -7.78 -19.82
C GLY A 155 -52.39 -6.28 -19.51
N ARG A 156 -51.16 -5.78 -19.25
CA ARG A 156 -50.73 -4.38 -19.48
C ARG A 156 -49.25 -4.15 -19.11
N THR A 157 -48.36 -4.34 -20.08
CA THR A 157 -47.35 -3.33 -20.43
C THR A 157 -48.00 -2.41 -21.47
N PRO A 158 -47.74 -1.08 -21.52
CA PRO A 158 -46.42 -0.43 -21.57
C PRO A 158 -46.36 0.74 -20.54
N THR A 159 -45.29 1.48 -20.29
CA THR A 159 -44.54 2.32 -21.21
C THR A 159 -43.37 2.93 -20.43
N LEU A 160 -42.17 2.80 -20.98
CA LEU A 160 -41.04 3.68 -20.70
C LEU A 160 -41.44 5.12 -21.03
N THR A 161 -41.50 6.02 -20.05
CA THR A 161 -41.33 7.45 -20.31
C THR A 161 -40.75 8.11 -19.07
N SER A 162 -39.45 8.32 -19.14
CA SER A 162 -38.72 9.33 -18.36
C SER A 162 -39.41 10.69 -18.49
N PRO A 163 -39.47 11.45 -17.39
CA PRO A 163 -39.00 12.82 -17.45
C PRO A 163 -37.77 12.91 -16.57
N ALA A 164 -36.64 13.21 -17.21
CA ALA A 164 -35.52 13.85 -16.56
C ALA A 164 -36.04 15.12 -15.86
N PRO A 165 -35.59 15.34 -14.63
CA PRO A 165 -35.04 16.64 -14.31
C PRO A 165 -33.59 16.44 -13.88
N GLU A 166 -32.71 17.12 -14.60
CA GLU A 166 -31.52 17.79 -14.12
C GLU A 166 -30.69 17.05 -13.05
N SER A 167 -29.48 16.71 -13.46
CA SER A 167 -28.34 16.27 -12.64
C SER A 167 -28.06 17.24 -11.49
N SER A 168 -28.89 17.22 -10.45
CA SER A 168 -28.46 17.57 -9.12
C SER A 168 -27.60 16.40 -8.66
N ILE A 169 -26.29 16.60 -8.68
CA ILE A 169 -25.35 15.69 -8.05
C ILE A 169 -25.80 15.62 -6.58
N SER A 170 -26.48 14.53 -6.21
CA SER A 170 -26.89 14.28 -4.84
C SER A 170 -25.60 14.03 -4.04
N ARG A 171 -25.08 15.11 -3.45
CA ARG A 171 -23.87 15.01 -2.65
C ARG A 171 -24.18 14.22 -1.37
N SER A 172 -23.33 13.27 -1.03
CA SER A 172 -23.40 12.48 0.20
C SER A 172 -23.61 13.37 1.44
N GLU A 173 -24.32 12.90 2.45
CA GLU A 173 -24.52 13.65 3.69
C GLU A 173 -23.17 14.06 4.32
N LYS A 174 -23.08 15.31 4.81
CA LYS A 174 -21.82 15.85 5.33
C LYS A 174 -21.59 15.28 6.73
N ILE A 175 -20.72 14.27 6.84
CA ILE A 175 -20.25 13.83 8.16
C ILE A 175 -19.43 14.96 8.81
N PRO A 176 -19.32 15.02 10.15
CA PRO A 176 -18.46 16.00 10.82
C PRO A 176 -17.02 15.95 10.28
N ASP A 177 -16.36 17.10 10.20
CA ASP A 177 -14.98 17.12 9.76
C ASP A 177 -14.05 16.68 10.90
N PRO A 178 -12.94 15.96 10.63
CA PRO A 178 -11.99 15.57 11.65
C PRO A 178 -11.37 16.80 12.34
N GLU A 179 -10.98 16.61 13.59
CA GLU A 179 -10.15 17.56 14.33
C GLU A 179 -8.83 17.81 13.60
N LYS A 180 -8.27 19.00 13.80
CA LYS A 180 -7.03 19.38 13.16
C LYS A 180 -5.85 18.69 13.84
N PHE A 181 -4.93 18.18 13.03
CA PHE A 181 -3.77 17.44 13.49
C PHE A 181 -2.55 18.36 13.61
N GLN A 182 -1.98 18.45 14.81
CA GLN A 182 -0.84 19.32 15.09
C GLN A 182 0.53 18.62 15.04
N GLY A 183 0.54 17.28 14.92
CA GLY A 183 1.78 16.48 14.90
C GLY A 183 2.01 15.62 16.16
N ASP A 184 0.98 15.32 16.95
CA ASP A 184 1.09 14.35 18.05
C ASP A 184 1.10 12.92 17.49
N ARG A 185 2.19 12.19 17.73
CA ARG A 185 2.36 10.81 17.23
C ARG A 185 1.26 9.87 17.72
N SER A 186 0.78 10.05 18.95
CA SER A 186 -0.25 9.18 19.53
C SER A 186 -1.62 9.32 18.83
N GLN A 187 -1.86 10.46 18.19
CA GLN A 187 -3.12 10.77 17.52
C GLN A 187 -3.08 10.54 16.00
N PHE A 188 -1.91 10.24 15.44
CA PHE A 188 -1.74 10.12 14.00
C PHE A 188 -2.63 9.02 13.41
N ASP A 189 -2.70 7.84 14.03
CA ASP A 189 -3.50 6.71 13.52
C ASP A 189 -5.00 7.02 13.53
N VAL A 190 -5.48 7.67 14.59
CA VAL A 190 -6.87 8.11 14.72
C VAL A 190 -7.17 9.15 13.64
N PHE A 191 -6.28 10.11 13.44
CA PHE A 191 -6.40 11.13 12.40
C PHE A 191 -6.43 10.52 11.00
N ALA A 192 -5.47 9.66 10.67
CA ALA A 192 -5.37 9.01 9.35
C ALA A 192 -6.63 8.17 9.05
N SER A 193 -7.14 7.43 10.03
CA SER A 193 -8.37 6.66 9.92
C SER A 193 -9.58 7.56 9.64
N LYS A 194 -9.73 8.66 10.39
CA LYS A 194 -10.80 9.65 10.19
C LYS A 194 -10.73 10.33 8.81
N ILE A 195 -9.53 10.59 8.29
CA ILE A 195 -9.36 11.16 6.94
C ILE A 195 -9.78 10.13 5.88
N ARG A 196 -9.37 8.86 6.00
CA ARG A 196 -9.76 7.80 5.06
C ARG A 196 -11.27 7.57 5.05
N GLU A 197 -11.89 7.54 6.24
CA GLU A 197 -13.34 7.43 6.39
C GLU A 197 -14.07 8.62 5.75
N LYS A 198 -13.57 9.84 5.97
CA LYS A 198 -14.12 11.03 5.31
C LYS A 198 -14.02 10.95 3.79
N MET A 199 -12.90 10.46 3.27
CA MET A 199 -12.67 10.32 1.84
C MET A 199 -13.49 9.19 1.22
N SER A 200 -13.82 8.13 1.96
CA SER A 200 -14.68 7.06 1.45
C SER A 200 -16.15 7.46 1.40
N VAL A 201 -16.63 8.18 2.42
CA VAL A 201 -18.05 8.58 2.52
C VAL A 201 -18.35 9.83 1.68
N ASN A 202 -17.45 10.80 1.63
CA ASN A 202 -17.64 12.07 0.92
C ASN A 202 -16.76 12.20 -0.35
N TYR A 203 -16.44 11.09 -1.01
CA TYR A 203 -15.60 11.10 -2.22
C TYR A 203 -16.16 12.03 -3.32
N ASP A 204 -17.48 12.04 -3.48
CA ASP A 204 -18.24 12.88 -4.39
C ASP A 204 -18.07 14.40 -4.14
N ARG A 205 -17.68 14.79 -2.92
CA ARG A 205 -17.39 16.19 -2.54
C ARG A 205 -15.95 16.60 -2.86
N PHE A 206 -15.05 15.64 -3.06
CA PHE A 206 -13.65 15.86 -3.39
C PHE A 206 -13.25 15.06 -4.65
N PRO A 207 -13.83 15.38 -5.82
CA PRO A 207 -13.68 14.56 -7.02
C PRO A 207 -12.25 14.58 -7.58
N THR A 208 -11.50 15.66 -7.36
CA THR A 208 -10.12 15.80 -7.85
C THR A 208 -9.11 15.48 -6.76
N ALA A 209 -7.97 14.89 -7.14
CA ALA A 209 -6.86 14.67 -6.22
C ALA A 209 -6.42 15.96 -5.51
N GLN A 210 -6.41 17.07 -6.24
CA GLN A 210 -6.12 18.40 -5.67
C GLN A 210 -7.11 18.79 -4.57
N SER A 211 -8.42 18.56 -4.77
CA SER A 211 -9.42 18.85 -3.74
C SER A 211 -9.27 17.98 -2.49
N ARG A 212 -8.84 16.72 -2.65
CA ARG A 212 -8.57 15.80 -1.53
C ARG A 212 -7.31 16.20 -0.75
N LEU A 213 -6.25 16.58 -1.45
CA LEU A 213 -5.01 17.06 -0.84
C LEU A 213 -5.18 18.43 -0.17
N ALA A 214 -5.96 19.33 -0.78
CA ALA A 214 -6.31 20.61 -0.18
C ALA A 214 -7.13 20.40 1.11
N TYR A 215 -8.07 19.45 1.10
CA TYR A 215 -8.81 19.08 2.30
C TYR A 215 -7.90 18.49 3.38
N LEU A 216 -7.03 17.54 3.03
CA LEU A 216 -6.03 17.00 3.97
C LEU A 216 -5.23 18.12 4.61
N SER A 217 -4.70 19.04 3.80
CA SER A 217 -3.89 20.17 4.27
C SER A 217 -4.67 21.15 5.16
N SER A 218 -5.97 21.36 4.89
CA SER A 218 -6.84 22.16 5.75
C SER A 218 -7.05 21.56 7.16
N ARG A 219 -6.75 20.27 7.31
CA ARG A 219 -6.83 19.53 8.58
C ARG A 219 -5.48 19.38 9.27
N LEU A 220 -4.42 19.98 8.75
CA LEU A 220 -3.11 20.01 9.38
C LEU A 220 -2.85 21.38 9.99
N GLU A 221 -2.22 21.39 11.15
CA GLU A 221 -1.75 22.58 11.84
C GLU A 221 -0.33 22.40 12.36
N GLY A 222 0.33 23.53 12.65
CA GLY A 222 1.64 23.54 13.30
C GLY A 222 2.67 22.66 12.59
N ARG A 223 3.26 21.72 13.36
CA ARG A 223 4.36 20.87 12.88
C ARG A 223 3.92 19.91 11.79
N ALA A 224 2.68 19.42 11.83
CA ALA A 224 2.19 18.51 10.81
C ALA A 224 2.10 19.17 9.42
N TYR A 225 1.68 20.44 9.37
CA TYR A 225 1.59 21.18 8.12
C TYR A 225 2.96 21.40 7.48
N LEU A 226 4.01 21.63 8.28
CA LEU A 226 5.39 21.84 7.80
C LEU A 226 5.93 20.65 6.99
N HIS A 227 5.43 19.42 7.23
CA HIS A 227 5.84 18.24 6.45
C HIS A 227 5.18 18.18 5.07
N ILE A 228 4.00 18.78 4.90
CA ILE A 228 3.27 18.81 3.63
C ILE A 228 3.62 20.04 2.80
N GLN A 229 3.95 21.16 3.45
CA GLN A 229 4.27 22.43 2.81
C GLN A 229 5.28 22.35 1.65
N PRO A 230 6.38 21.57 1.70
CA PRO A 230 7.34 21.46 0.59
C PRO A 230 6.74 20.92 -0.71
N TYR A 231 5.63 20.18 -0.61
CA TYR A 231 4.93 19.60 -1.75
C TYR A 231 3.86 20.52 -2.34
N ILE A 232 3.68 21.72 -1.79
CA ILE A 232 2.73 22.73 -2.27
C ILE A 232 3.50 23.80 -3.03
N ARG A 233 3.23 23.95 -4.33
CA ARG A 233 3.79 25.03 -5.17
C ARG A 233 2.65 25.85 -5.75
N ASN A 234 2.64 27.16 -5.47
CA ASN A 234 1.60 28.08 -5.94
C ASN A 234 0.16 27.61 -5.61
N GLY A 235 -0.04 27.00 -4.45
CA GLY A 235 -1.35 26.46 -4.02
C GLY A 235 -1.76 25.14 -4.69
N ILE A 236 -0.87 24.53 -5.49
CA ILE A 236 -1.08 23.24 -6.14
C ILE A 236 -0.21 22.19 -5.45
N HIS A 237 -0.81 21.06 -5.12
CA HIS A 237 -0.08 19.93 -4.56
C HIS A 237 0.66 19.16 -5.66
N THR A 238 1.92 18.83 -5.41
CA THR A 238 2.75 18.01 -6.31
C THR A 238 2.50 16.51 -6.09
N LEU A 239 1.90 16.14 -4.96
CA LEU A 239 1.52 14.77 -4.63
C LEU A 239 0.36 14.29 -5.52
N LYS A 240 0.33 12.98 -5.81
CA LYS A 240 -0.66 12.36 -6.69
C LYS A 240 -2.06 12.32 -6.09
N ASP A 241 -2.16 12.03 -4.79
CA ASP A 241 -3.43 12.01 -4.05
C ASP A 241 -3.23 12.09 -2.54
N TYR A 242 -4.31 12.20 -1.77
CA TYR A 242 -4.30 12.33 -0.31
C TYR A 242 -3.60 11.17 0.41
N GLU A 243 -3.63 9.94 -0.13
CA GLU A 243 -2.92 8.80 0.45
C GLU A 243 -1.40 9.01 0.44
N GLU A 244 -0.85 9.65 -0.60
CA GLU A 244 0.57 9.98 -0.62
C GLU A 244 0.90 11.06 0.43
N GLY A 245 -0.03 12.00 0.67
CA GLY A 245 0.06 12.95 1.78
C GLY A 245 0.03 12.27 3.15
N LEU A 246 -0.83 11.27 3.34
CA LEU A 246 -0.86 10.47 4.56
C LEU A 246 0.43 9.68 4.75
N GLN A 247 1.03 9.13 3.70
CA GLN A 247 2.33 8.44 3.78
C GLN A 247 3.48 9.36 4.20
N VAL A 248 3.50 10.61 3.70
CA VAL A 248 4.50 11.60 4.13
C VAL A 248 4.36 11.87 5.64
N LEU A 249 3.12 12.01 6.13
CA LEU A 249 2.86 12.20 7.55
C LEU A 249 3.15 10.94 8.38
N GLU A 250 2.87 9.75 7.86
CA GLU A 250 3.15 8.47 8.50
C GLU A 250 4.66 8.25 8.71
N ARG A 251 5.49 8.65 7.75
CA ARG A 251 6.96 8.61 7.94
C ARG A 251 7.45 9.53 9.05
N ALA A 252 6.76 10.66 9.28
CA ALA A 252 7.15 11.67 10.26
C ALA A 252 6.59 11.41 11.67
N PHE A 253 5.33 10.95 11.73
CA PHE A 253 4.54 10.85 12.96
C PHE A 253 4.01 9.44 13.26
N GLY A 254 4.07 8.52 12.30
CA GLY A 254 3.66 7.13 12.50
C GLY A 254 4.60 6.39 13.43
N ASP A 255 4.07 5.35 14.08
CA ASP A 255 4.87 4.44 14.88
C ASP A 255 5.51 3.37 13.98
N GLN A 256 6.81 3.53 13.72
CA GLN A 256 7.59 2.57 12.91
C GLN A 256 7.67 1.18 13.54
N ASN A 257 7.45 1.07 14.86
CA ASN A 257 7.46 -0.20 15.59
C ASN A 257 6.06 -0.70 15.92
N ARG A 258 5.00 -0.11 15.33
CA ARG A 258 3.59 -0.41 15.66
C ARG A 258 3.26 -1.90 15.72
N ALA A 259 3.62 -2.66 14.70
CA ALA A 259 3.37 -4.10 14.66
C ALA A 259 4.13 -4.84 15.78
N ARG A 260 5.37 -4.45 16.06
CA ARG A 260 6.20 -5.05 17.11
C ARG A 260 5.72 -4.68 18.51
N ASN A 261 5.30 -3.43 18.70
CA ASN A 261 4.69 -2.94 19.93
C ASN A 261 3.37 -3.67 20.18
N ALA A 262 2.52 -3.79 19.16
CA ALA A 262 1.27 -4.55 19.24
C ALA A 262 1.52 -6.03 19.55
N GLN A 263 2.55 -6.66 18.98
CA GLN A 263 2.95 -8.04 19.35
C GLN A 263 3.37 -8.14 20.82
N ASN A 264 4.23 -7.24 21.29
CA ASN A 264 4.68 -7.22 22.68
C ASN A 264 3.52 -6.97 23.65
N ASP A 265 2.64 -6.02 23.33
CA ASP A 265 1.47 -5.68 24.12
C ASP A 265 0.46 -6.83 24.13
N LEU A 266 0.28 -7.52 23.00
CA LEU A 266 -0.59 -8.70 22.90
C LEU A 266 -0.05 -9.87 23.73
N LEU A 267 1.26 -10.11 23.73
CA LEU A 267 1.89 -11.13 24.58
C LEU A 267 1.86 -10.77 26.08
N ALA A 268 1.86 -9.48 26.40
CA ALA A 268 1.77 -8.97 27.76
C ALA A 268 0.32 -8.81 28.25
N LEU A 269 -0.67 -8.84 27.34
CA LEU A 269 -2.08 -8.61 27.65
C LEU A 269 -2.60 -9.74 28.55
N ARG A 270 -3.09 -9.37 29.73
CA ARG A 270 -3.72 -10.29 30.68
C ARG A 270 -5.00 -9.66 31.19
N GLN A 271 -6.09 -10.43 31.21
CA GLN A 271 -7.41 -9.97 31.62
C GLN A 271 -7.42 -9.34 33.03
N LYS A 272 -6.63 -9.87 33.97
CA LYS A 272 -6.52 -9.39 35.37
C LYS A 272 -7.90 -9.14 35.99
N ASN A 273 -8.22 -7.89 36.34
CA ASN A 273 -9.48 -7.46 36.95
C ASN A 273 -10.43 -6.74 35.97
N GLN A 274 -10.18 -6.82 34.65
CA GLN A 274 -11.04 -6.19 33.64
C GLN A 274 -12.17 -7.11 33.19
N GLU A 275 -13.30 -6.50 32.83
CA GLU A 275 -14.44 -7.17 32.21
C GLU A 275 -14.02 -7.83 30.88
N PHE A 276 -14.50 -9.06 30.64
CA PHE A 276 -14.10 -9.86 29.49
C PHE A 276 -14.32 -9.13 28.15
N GLY A 277 -15.43 -8.39 28.02
CA GLY A 277 -15.71 -7.64 26.80
C GLY A 277 -14.68 -6.56 26.50
N GLN A 278 -14.13 -5.91 27.53
CA GLN A 278 -13.09 -4.90 27.37
C GLN A 278 -11.75 -5.55 27.01
N PHE A 279 -11.39 -6.64 27.69
CA PHE A 279 -10.21 -7.43 27.38
C PHE A 279 -10.25 -7.98 25.94
N PHE A 280 -11.38 -8.55 25.52
CA PHE A 280 -11.54 -9.12 24.18
C PHE A 280 -11.44 -8.05 23.08
N ALA A 281 -11.99 -6.86 23.30
CA ALA A 281 -11.87 -5.75 22.37
C ALA A 281 -10.40 -5.30 22.22
N GLU A 282 -9.66 -5.20 23.34
CA GLU A 282 -8.23 -4.87 23.32
C GLU A 282 -7.39 -5.95 22.65
N PHE A 283 -7.64 -7.22 22.97
CA PHE A 283 -7.00 -8.38 22.34
C PHE A 283 -7.24 -8.39 20.82
N HIS A 284 -8.48 -8.21 20.38
CA HIS A 284 -8.83 -8.19 18.96
C HIS A 284 -8.18 -7.02 18.22
N ARG A 285 -8.14 -5.83 18.85
CA ARG A 285 -7.46 -4.65 18.31
C ARG A 285 -5.97 -4.91 18.11
N LEU A 286 -5.28 -5.42 19.14
CA LEU A 286 -3.85 -5.71 19.09
C LEU A 286 -3.53 -6.87 18.12
N ALA A 287 -4.42 -7.85 17.98
CA ALA A 287 -4.27 -8.96 17.04
C ALA A 287 -4.27 -8.47 15.59
N LEU A 288 -5.20 -7.57 15.25
CA LEU A 288 -5.25 -6.95 13.91
C LEU A 288 -4.03 -6.05 13.65
N GLU A 289 -3.56 -5.34 14.67
CA GLU A 289 -2.45 -4.39 14.57
C GLU A 289 -1.05 -5.06 14.53
N SER A 290 -0.93 -6.25 15.14
CA SER A 290 0.31 -7.05 15.17
C SER A 290 0.58 -7.85 13.89
N GLY A 291 -0.42 -7.98 13.01
CA GLY A 291 -0.32 -8.76 11.77
C GLY A 291 -0.18 -10.27 11.98
N MET A 292 -0.44 -10.77 13.19
CA MET A 292 -0.35 -12.20 13.51
C MET A 292 -1.47 -12.98 12.79
N HIS A 293 -1.12 -14.10 12.16
CA HIS A 293 -2.10 -15.01 11.55
C HIS A 293 -3.04 -15.57 12.63
N ASN A 294 -4.34 -15.72 12.31
CA ASN A 294 -5.38 -16.21 13.22
C ASN A 294 -5.01 -17.53 13.92
N ASP A 295 -4.14 -18.34 13.33
CA ASP A 295 -3.68 -19.63 13.87
C ASP A 295 -2.78 -19.50 15.11
N ALA A 296 -2.16 -18.33 15.34
CA ALA A 296 -1.28 -18.06 16.48
C ALA A 296 -2.01 -17.41 17.68
N LEU A 297 -3.23 -16.90 17.47
CA LEU A 297 -4.04 -16.23 18.50
C LEU A 297 -4.55 -17.14 19.63
N PRO A 298 -4.89 -18.43 19.39
CA PRO A 298 -5.33 -19.33 20.45
C PRO A 298 -4.24 -19.63 21.49
N MET A 299 -2.95 -19.63 21.10
CA MET A 299 -1.82 -19.88 22.00
C MET A 299 -1.60 -18.78 23.04
N ILE A 300 -2.17 -17.59 22.81
CA ILE A 300 -1.94 -16.40 23.67
C ILE A 300 -3.09 -16.21 24.66
N LEU A 301 -4.19 -16.93 24.47
CA LEU A 301 -5.34 -16.98 25.37
C LEU A 301 -5.21 -18.07 26.47
N GLU A 302 -4.15 -18.88 26.46
CA GLU A 302 -3.75 -19.78 27.56
C GLU A 302 -2.93 -19.06 28.65
#